data_AF-A0A0B8QP43-F1
#
_entry.id   AF-A0A0B8QP43-F1
#
_cell.length_a   1.000
_cell.length_b   1.000
_cell.length_c   1.000
_cell.angle_alpha   90.00
_cell.angle_beta   90.00
_cell.angle_gamma   90.00
#
_symmetry.space_group_name_H-M   'P 1'
#
loop_
_entity.id
_entity.type
_entity.pdbx_description
1 polymer ?
#
loop_
_entity_poly.entity_id
_entity_poly.type
_entity_poly.pdbx_seq_one_letter_code
_entity_poly.pdbx_strand_id
1 'polypeptide(L)'
;MALLAFGRDAANEVSERLANKIGITAQKVNVSTFHQMALKIISDVEGGAPAISSLATEEKQKLQWCGVWLKEHWVNATNFKRWQKHLSLWPIAYLNGDEELVNQSENPKLLAWLNQQVEQLMTMNVTKKAIQQQIIDHPEYSRLNSELQLAWPAYQAWKQYLKEQNEFDFHLMIEKATQYVAKNKFKSPWRFLMVDEYQDISPARLALLEAW
;
A
#
# COMPACT_ATOMS: atom_id res chain seq x y z
N MET A 1 11.68 -14.82 -21.39
CA MET A 1 11.74 -13.46 -20.81
C MET A 1 10.42 -13.18 -20.11
N ALA A 2 10.39 -12.23 -19.20
CA ALA A 2 9.16 -11.73 -18.60
C ALA A 2 8.96 -10.26 -18.97
N LEU A 3 7.71 -9.84 -19.13
CA LEU A 3 7.29 -8.47 -19.37
C LEU A 3 6.27 -8.08 -18.30
N LEU A 4 6.57 -7.00 -17.58
CA LEU A 4 5.76 -6.45 -16.51
C LEU A 4 4.99 -5.22 -16.99
N ALA A 5 3.67 -5.26 -16.82
CA ALA A 5 2.78 -4.15 -17.12
C ALA A 5 2.13 -3.58 -15.83
N PHE A 6 1.60 -2.36 -15.90
CA PHE A 6 1.04 -1.66 -14.75
C PHE A 6 -0.37 -2.10 -14.38
N GLY A 7 -1.17 -2.43 -15.39
CA GLY A 7 -2.56 -2.84 -15.25
C GLY A 7 -2.86 -4.08 -16.06
N ARG A 8 -4.02 -4.69 -15.78
CA ARG A 8 -4.49 -5.86 -16.53
C ARG A 8 -4.71 -5.53 -18.00
N ASP A 9 -5.24 -4.35 -18.30
CA ASP A 9 -5.50 -3.93 -19.69
C ASP A 9 -4.20 -3.78 -20.48
N ALA A 10 -3.17 -3.15 -19.90
CA ALA A 10 -1.85 -3.07 -20.51
C ALA A 10 -1.21 -4.47 -20.68
N ALA A 11 -1.32 -5.34 -19.67
CA ALA A 11 -0.83 -6.72 -19.80
C ALA A 11 -1.54 -7.48 -20.93
N ASN A 12 -2.85 -7.29 -21.08
CA ASN A 12 -3.66 -7.92 -22.12
C ASN A 12 -3.31 -7.37 -23.51
N GLU A 13 -3.22 -6.05 -23.66
CA GLU A 13 -2.83 -5.38 -24.90
C GLU A 13 -1.46 -5.84 -25.39
N VAL A 14 -0.46 -5.86 -24.49
CA VAL A 14 0.89 -6.31 -24.82
C VAL A 14 0.89 -7.79 -25.21
N SER A 15 0.12 -8.62 -24.49
CA SER A 15 -0.01 -10.05 -24.80
C SER A 15 -0.60 -10.28 -26.20
N GLU A 16 -1.67 -9.55 -26.54
CA GLU A 16 -2.31 -9.61 -27.85
C GLU A 16 -1.36 -9.11 -28.96
N ARG A 17 -0.66 -8.01 -28.71
CA ARG A 17 0.33 -7.44 -29.65
C ARG A 17 1.47 -8.41 -29.92
N LEU A 18 1.96 -9.12 -28.90
CA LEU A 18 2.98 -10.15 -29.06
C LEU A 18 2.44 -11.35 -29.87
N ALA A 19 1.23 -11.83 -29.55
CA ALA A 19 0.61 -12.92 -30.28
C ALA A 19 0.47 -12.58 -31.79
N ASN A 20 0.04 -11.36 -32.09
CA ASN A 20 -0.13 -10.90 -33.47
C ASN A 20 1.19 -10.75 -34.24
N LYS A 21 2.28 -10.33 -33.57
CA LYS A 21 3.58 -10.09 -34.23
C LYS A 21 4.45 -11.33 -34.37
N ILE A 22 4.47 -12.21 -33.36
CA ILE A 22 5.41 -13.34 -33.29
C ILE A 22 4.74 -14.71 -33.13
N GLY A 23 3.39 -14.75 -33.17
CA GLY A 23 2.61 -15.98 -33.18
C GLY A 23 2.87 -16.86 -31.96
N ILE A 24 3.07 -18.16 -32.22
CA ILE A 24 3.30 -19.20 -31.20
C ILE A 24 4.50 -18.87 -30.28
N THR A 25 5.49 -18.12 -30.77
CA THR A 25 6.66 -17.71 -29.96
C THR A 25 6.26 -16.81 -28.79
N ALA A 26 5.14 -16.08 -28.86
CA ALA A 26 4.63 -15.26 -27.78
C ALA A 26 4.38 -16.06 -26.49
N GLN A 27 4.03 -17.35 -26.59
CA GLN A 27 3.80 -18.22 -25.43
C GLN A 27 5.04 -18.44 -24.56
N LYS A 28 6.24 -18.14 -25.07
CA LYS A 28 7.51 -18.20 -24.32
C LYS A 28 7.79 -16.92 -23.52
N VAL A 29 6.97 -15.88 -23.68
CA VAL A 29 7.06 -14.62 -22.94
C VAL A 29 6.03 -14.67 -21.82
N ASN A 30 6.47 -14.52 -20.58
CA ASN A 30 5.54 -14.31 -19.48
C ASN A 30 5.13 -12.84 -19.46
N VAL A 31 3.88 -12.54 -19.76
CA VAL A 31 3.33 -11.19 -19.62
C VAL A 31 2.46 -11.18 -18.36
N SER A 32 2.74 -10.26 -17.44
CA SER A 32 1.98 -10.15 -16.20
C SER A 32 2.02 -8.75 -15.63
N THR A 33 1.14 -8.45 -14.70
CA THR A 33 1.24 -7.25 -13.88
C THR A 33 2.27 -7.41 -12.76
N PHE A 34 2.75 -6.30 -12.18
CA PHE A 34 3.59 -6.34 -10.98
C PHE A 34 2.96 -7.14 -9.83
N HIS A 35 1.65 -7.01 -9.62
CA HIS A 35 0.93 -7.76 -8.58
C HIS A 35 0.94 -9.26 -8.86
N GLN A 36 0.67 -9.67 -10.11
CA GLN A 36 0.73 -11.09 -10.50
C GLN A 36 2.15 -11.65 -10.38
N MET A 37 3.17 -10.86 -10.74
CA MET A 37 4.55 -11.27 -10.57
C MET A 37 4.91 -11.44 -9.08
N ALA A 38 4.48 -10.50 -8.22
CA ALA A 38 4.71 -10.59 -6.78
C ALA A 38 4.01 -11.83 -6.17
N LEU A 39 2.74 -12.09 -6.55
CA LEU A 39 2.02 -13.30 -6.17
C LEU A 39 2.80 -14.56 -6.56
N LYS A 40 3.30 -14.61 -7.80
CA LYS A 40 4.07 -15.75 -8.29
C LYS A 40 5.36 -15.93 -7.50
N ILE A 41 6.11 -14.86 -7.25
CA ILE A 41 7.36 -14.92 -6.48
C ILE A 41 7.11 -15.50 -5.09
N ILE A 42 6.10 -14.98 -4.38
CA ILE A 42 5.76 -15.46 -3.04
C ILE A 42 5.31 -16.91 -3.10
N SER A 43 4.47 -17.28 -4.07
CA SER A 43 3.97 -18.65 -4.22
C SER A 43 5.09 -19.65 -4.50
N ASP A 44 6.04 -19.30 -5.36
CA ASP A 44 7.17 -20.15 -5.71
C ASP A 44 8.12 -20.34 -4.49
N VAL A 45 8.21 -19.36 -3.60
CA VAL A 45 9.09 -19.40 -2.40
C VAL A 45 8.40 -20.05 -1.20
N GLU A 46 7.12 -19.79 -0.99
CA GLU A 46 6.34 -20.25 0.18
C GLU A 46 5.55 -21.55 -0.08
N GLY A 47 5.43 -21.98 -1.33
CA GLY A 47 4.74 -23.22 -1.71
C GLY A 47 3.21 -23.11 -1.78
N GLY A 48 2.66 -21.90 -1.74
CA GLY A 48 1.22 -21.65 -1.82
C GLY A 48 0.91 -20.18 -2.12
N ALA A 49 -0.27 -19.91 -2.69
CA ALA A 49 -0.69 -18.55 -2.99
C ALA A 49 -0.89 -17.75 -1.68
N PRO A 50 -0.30 -16.55 -1.56
CA PRO A 50 -0.53 -15.72 -0.38
C PRO A 50 -2.00 -15.29 -0.31
N ALA A 51 -2.55 -15.25 0.91
CA ALA A 51 -3.88 -14.73 1.14
C ALA A 51 -3.87 -13.20 1.04
N ILE A 52 -4.74 -12.64 0.19
CA ILE A 52 -4.94 -11.18 0.11
C ILE A 52 -6.12 -10.83 1.02
N SER A 53 -5.93 -9.85 1.89
CA SER A 53 -6.97 -9.42 2.82
C SER A 53 -8.19 -8.87 2.07
N SER A 54 -9.40 -9.25 2.49
CA SER A 54 -10.61 -8.66 1.92
C SER A 54 -10.69 -7.16 2.18
N LEU A 55 -10.06 -6.67 3.25
CA LEU A 55 -9.95 -5.25 3.57
C LEU A 55 -9.00 -4.51 2.60
N ALA A 56 -8.12 -5.22 1.88
CA ALA A 56 -7.28 -4.62 0.84
C ALA A 56 -8.01 -4.52 -0.51
N THR A 57 -9.09 -5.27 -0.70
CA THR A 57 -9.87 -5.31 -1.95
C THR A 57 -11.20 -4.58 -1.85
N GLU A 58 -11.79 -4.50 -0.65
CA GLU A 58 -13.11 -3.93 -0.40
C GLU A 58 -13.02 -2.65 0.45
N GLU A 59 -13.12 -1.49 -0.21
CA GLU A 59 -12.99 -0.17 0.44
C GLU A 59 -13.97 0.00 1.62
N LYS A 60 -15.21 -0.45 1.48
CA LYS A 60 -16.21 -0.37 2.55
C LYS A 60 -15.76 -1.11 3.83
N GLN A 61 -15.17 -2.30 3.68
CA GLN A 61 -14.66 -3.07 4.82
C GLN A 61 -13.45 -2.38 5.45
N LYS A 62 -12.58 -1.80 4.63
CA LYS A 62 -11.43 -1.01 5.08
C LYS A 62 -11.84 0.21 5.90
N LEU A 63 -12.84 0.97 5.44
CA LEU A 63 -13.37 2.12 6.18
C LEU A 63 -14.03 1.68 7.50
N GLN A 64 -14.77 0.57 7.50
CA GLN A 64 -15.32 0.01 8.73
C GLN A 64 -14.21 -0.37 9.73
N TRP A 65 -13.13 -0.98 9.25
CA TRP A 65 -11.95 -1.27 10.08
C TRP A 65 -11.32 0.00 10.64
N CYS A 66 -11.17 1.06 9.84
CA CYS A 66 -10.68 2.36 10.33
C CYS A 66 -11.58 2.92 11.45
N GLY A 67 -12.90 2.77 11.35
CA GLY A 67 -13.84 3.23 12.38
C GLY A 67 -13.75 2.44 13.67
N VAL A 68 -13.66 1.10 13.58
CA VAL A 68 -13.42 0.25 14.75
C VAL A 68 -12.10 0.61 15.42
N TRP A 69 -11.03 0.73 14.62
CA TRP A 69 -9.71 1.10 15.11
C TRP A 69 -9.72 2.47 15.80
N LEU A 70 -10.40 3.48 15.24
CA LEU A 70 -10.50 4.81 15.86
C LEU A 70 -11.18 4.76 17.22
N LYS A 71 -12.30 4.02 17.34
CA LYS A 71 -13.00 3.86 18.61
C LYS A 71 -12.09 3.28 19.68
N GLU A 72 -11.37 2.21 19.37
CA GLU A 72 -10.41 1.58 20.29
C GLU A 72 -9.25 2.52 20.62
N HIS A 73 -8.69 3.17 19.61
CA HIS A 73 -7.55 4.08 19.76
C HIS A 73 -7.87 5.30 20.65
N TRP A 74 -9.11 5.78 20.58
CA TRP A 74 -9.63 6.91 21.35
C TRP A 74 -10.05 6.58 22.79
N VAL A 75 -10.12 5.30 23.18
CA VAL A 75 -10.26 4.92 24.60
C VAL A 75 -9.10 5.47 25.43
N ASN A 76 -7.91 5.59 24.83
CA ASN A 76 -6.77 6.24 25.46
C ASN A 76 -6.91 7.78 25.41
N ALA A 77 -7.07 8.40 26.58
CA ALA A 77 -7.24 9.85 26.72
C ALA A 77 -6.10 10.69 26.11
N THR A 78 -4.87 10.18 26.05
CA THR A 78 -3.74 10.87 25.42
C THR A 78 -3.89 10.91 23.90
N ASN A 79 -4.28 9.79 23.31
CA ASN A 79 -4.56 9.73 21.87
C ASN A 79 -5.77 10.61 21.53
N PHE A 80 -6.86 10.49 22.28
CA PHE A 80 -8.06 11.30 22.10
C PHE A 80 -7.74 12.81 22.12
N LYS A 81 -7.02 13.29 23.14
CA LYS A 81 -6.59 14.70 23.23
C LYS A 81 -5.70 15.13 22.07
N ARG A 82 -4.83 14.24 21.55
CA ARG A 82 -3.98 14.53 20.39
C ARG A 82 -4.81 14.73 19.13
N TRP A 83 -5.78 13.84 18.89
CA TRP A 83 -6.73 13.97 17.78
C TRP A 83 -7.58 15.24 17.91
N GLN A 84 -8.12 15.51 19.09
CA GLN A 84 -8.89 16.72 19.37
C GLN A 84 -8.08 17.99 19.09
N LYS A 85 -6.84 18.05 19.57
CA LYS A 85 -5.95 19.20 19.33
C LYS A 85 -5.60 19.38 17.86
N HIS A 86 -5.37 18.29 17.13
CA HIS A 86 -5.08 18.37 15.70
C HIS A 86 -6.30 18.91 14.93
N LEU A 87 -7.47 18.32 15.15
CA LEU A 87 -8.69 18.69 14.43
C LEU A 87 -9.20 20.10 14.77
N SER A 88 -8.87 20.63 15.95
CA SER A 88 -9.20 22.03 16.28
C SER A 88 -8.31 23.05 15.56
N LEU A 89 -7.07 22.67 15.20
CA LEU A 89 -6.13 23.53 14.48
C LEU A 89 -6.22 23.35 12.96
N TRP A 90 -6.45 22.11 12.52
CA TRP A 90 -6.51 21.70 11.12
C TRP A 90 -7.72 20.78 10.91
N PRO A 91 -8.92 21.35 10.78
CA PRO A 91 -10.12 20.56 10.59
C PRO A 91 -10.09 19.86 9.24
N ILE A 92 -10.50 18.59 9.22
CA ILE A 92 -10.80 17.91 7.96
C ILE A 92 -12.09 18.53 7.42
N ALA A 93 -12.07 18.92 6.14
CA ALA A 93 -13.19 19.60 5.51
C ALA A 93 -14.51 18.86 5.77
N TYR A 94 -15.53 19.62 6.20
CA TYR A 94 -16.87 19.13 6.50
C TYR A 94 -16.98 18.13 7.67
N LEU A 95 -16.02 18.09 8.59
CA LEU A 95 -16.31 17.64 9.95
C LEU A 95 -17.17 18.71 10.64
N ASN A 96 -18.35 18.32 11.12
CA ASN A 96 -19.24 19.22 11.87
C ASN A 96 -18.52 19.62 13.15
N GLY A 97 -18.16 20.91 13.27
CA GLY A 97 -17.34 21.42 14.38
C GLY A 97 -18.00 21.34 15.77
N ASP A 98 -19.32 21.17 15.82
CA ASP A 98 -20.11 21.13 17.06
C ASP A 98 -20.35 19.71 17.59
N GLU A 99 -20.00 18.68 16.82
CA GLU A 99 -20.16 17.28 17.25
C GLU A 99 -18.94 16.82 18.06
N GLU A 100 -19.19 16.21 19.23
CA GLU A 100 -18.13 15.63 20.05
C GLU A 100 -17.29 14.63 19.24
N LEU A 101 -15.96 14.71 19.38
CA LEU A 101 -15.02 13.87 18.64
C LEU A 101 -15.34 12.38 18.72
N VAL A 102 -15.85 11.89 19.86
CA VAL A 102 -16.25 10.48 20.05
C VAL A 102 -17.29 10.03 19.01
N ASN A 103 -18.22 10.92 18.63
CA ASN A 103 -19.27 10.65 17.66
C ASN A 103 -18.77 10.67 16.21
N GLN A 104 -17.56 11.20 15.98
CA GLN A 104 -16.95 11.28 14.65
C GLN A 104 -16.25 9.99 14.20
N SER A 105 -16.14 8.98 15.06
CA SER A 105 -15.42 7.73 14.75
C SER A 105 -16.01 6.96 13.55
N GLU A 106 -17.26 7.24 13.19
CA GLU A 106 -17.94 6.68 12.02
C GLU A 106 -18.10 7.67 10.87
N ASN A 107 -17.54 8.89 10.99
CA ASN A 107 -17.68 9.92 9.99
C ASN A 107 -16.98 9.51 8.67
N PRO A 108 -17.70 9.40 7.54
CA PRO A 108 -17.12 8.90 6.29
C PRO A 108 -15.92 9.70 5.80
N LYS A 109 -15.87 11.02 6.03
CA LYS A 109 -14.77 11.87 5.59
C LYS A 109 -13.53 11.69 6.46
N LEU A 110 -13.70 11.51 7.76
CA LEU A 110 -12.60 11.17 8.66
C LEU A 110 -12.02 9.80 8.30
N LEU A 111 -12.88 8.81 8.06
CA LEU A 111 -12.48 7.46 7.69
C LEU A 111 -11.74 7.44 6.35
N ALA A 112 -12.27 8.13 5.34
CA ALA A 112 -11.62 8.26 4.05
C ALA A 112 -10.26 8.95 4.16
N TRP A 113 -10.17 10.04 4.93
CA TRP A 113 -8.90 10.73 5.17
C TRP A 113 -7.89 9.80 5.86
N LEU A 114 -8.28 9.10 6.93
CA LEU A 114 -7.39 8.20 7.65
C LEU A 114 -6.92 7.05 6.74
N ASN A 115 -7.83 6.45 5.98
CA ASN A 115 -7.50 5.40 5.02
C ASN A 115 -6.49 5.89 3.98
N GLN A 116 -6.73 7.08 3.40
CA GLN A 116 -5.79 7.69 2.46
C GLN A 116 -4.40 7.91 3.08
N GLN A 117 -4.33 8.39 4.32
CA GLN A 117 -3.04 8.56 5.01
C GLN A 117 -2.33 7.22 5.23
N VAL A 118 -3.07 6.17 5.63
CA VAL A 118 -2.51 4.82 5.80
C VAL A 118 -1.99 4.27 4.48
N GLU A 119 -2.74 4.36 3.39
CA GLU A 119 -2.31 3.91 2.06
C GLU A 119 -1.07 4.68 1.56
N GLN A 120 -1.02 6.01 1.77
CA GLN A 120 0.17 6.79 1.45
C GLN A 120 1.40 6.29 2.23
N LEU A 121 1.27 6.04 3.53
CA LEU A 121 2.36 5.48 4.33
C LEU A 121 2.77 4.07 3.88
N MET A 122 1.82 3.24 3.42
CA MET A 122 2.10 1.93 2.82
C MET A 122 2.92 2.06 1.53
N THR A 123 2.58 3.02 0.67
CA THR A 123 3.27 3.22 -0.62
C THR A 123 4.72 3.69 -0.46
N MET A 124 4.99 4.53 0.54
CA MET A 124 6.32 5.12 0.74
C MET A 124 7.32 4.10 1.29
N ASN A 125 6.86 3.13 2.09
CA ASN A 125 7.69 2.10 2.73
C ASN A 125 8.96 2.63 3.42
N VAL A 126 8.85 3.75 4.15
CA VAL A 126 9.94 4.37 4.90
C VAL A 126 9.61 4.46 6.39
N THR A 127 10.64 4.64 7.21
CA THR A 127 10.47 4.83 8.66
C THR A 127 9.85 6.19 8.98
N LYS A 128 9.15 6.29 10.12
CA LYS A 128 8.63 7.57 10.63
C LYS A 128 9.70 8.66 10.70
N LYS A 129 10.90 8.28 11.15
CA LYS A 129 12.04 9.21 11.27
C LYS A 129 12.46 9.76 9.90
N ALA A 130 12.48 8.92 8.87
CA ALA A 130 12.80 9.36 7.51
C ALA A 130 11.76 10.35 6.98
N ILE A 131 10.46 10.09 7.22
CA ILE A 131 9.39 11.04 6.86
C ILE A 131 9.58 12.36 7.61
N GLN A 132 9.83 12.32 8.93
CA GLN A 132 10.06 13.52 9.73
C GLN A 132 11.25 14.34 9.23
N GLN A 133 12.33 13.67 8.78
CA GLN A 133 13.49 14.34 8.19
C GLN A 133 13.15 15.01 6.85
N GLN A 134 12.28 14.41 6.04
CA GLN A 134 11.86 14.98 4.75
C GLN A 134 10.95 16.21 4.92
N ILE A 135 10.17 16.28 5.99
CA ILE A 135 9.22 17.38 6.21
C ILE A 135 9.75 18.50 7.12
N ILE A 136 10.94 18.36 7.71
CA ILE A 136 11.42 19.27 8.77
C ILE A 136 11.52 20.72 8.31
N ASP A 137 11.91 20.94 7.06
CA ASP A 137 12.06 22.27 6.45
C ASP A 137 10.80 22.70 5.67
N HIS A 138 9.73 21.91 5.69
CA HIS A 138 8.51 22.22 4.96
C HIS A 138 7.72 23.34 5.66
N PRO A 139 7.17 24.34 4.94
CA PRO A 139 6.37 25.41 5.54
C PRO A 139 5.20 24.94 6.40
N GLU A 140 4.64 23.77 6.05
CA GLU A 140 3.54 23.13 6.79
C GLU A 140 4.00 22.06 7.80
N TYR A 141 5.27 22.06 8.23
CA TYR A 141 5.84 21.04 9.12
C TYR A 141 4.96 20.73 10.33
N SER A 142 4.41 21.75 11.01
CA SER A 142 3.55 21.55 12.19
C SER A 142 2.31 20.72 11.87
N ARG A 143 1.65 20.98 10.73
CA ARG A 143 0.48 20.22 10.28
C ARG A 143 0.89 18.81 9.89
N LEU A 144 1.85 18.67 8.98
CA LEU A 144 2.30 17.38 8.44
C LEU A 144 2.84 16.45 9.53
N ASN A 145 3.65 16.96 10.46
CA ASN A 145 4.14 16.16 11.57
C ASN A 145 2.99 15.77 12.51
N SER A 146 2.00 16.63 12.73
CA SER A 146 0.81 16.29 13.51
C SER A 146 -0.01 15.19 12.83
N GLU A 147 -0.27 15.30 11.52
CA GLU A 147 -0.97 14.27 10.73
C GLU A 147 -0.23 12.94 10.79
N LEU A 148 1.09 12.96 10.64
CA LEU A 148 1.94 11.78 10.80
C LEU A 148 1.82 11.18 12.21
N GLN A 149 1.73 11.98 13.27
CA GLN A 149 1.52 11.45 14.62
C GLN A 149 0.14 10.78 14.81
N LEU A 150 -0.87 11.16 14.02
CA LEU A 150 -2.21 10.56 14.05
C LEU A 150 -2.29 9.28 13.20
N ALA A 151 -1.75 9.33 11.98
CA ALA A 151 -1.84 8.25 11.00
C ALA A 151 -0.83 7.12 11.27
N TRP A 152 0.34 7.42 11.84
CA TRP A 152 1.38 6.40 12.07
C TRP A 152 0.91 5.24 12.96
N PRO A 153 0.21 5.46 14.09
CA PRO A 153 -0.38 4.37 14.86
C PRO A 153 -1.36 3.50 14.07
N ALA A 154 -2.18 4.12 13.19
CA ALA A 154 -3.13 3.38 12.34
C ALA A 154 -2.40 2.53 11.31
N TYR A 155 -1.37 3.08 10.67
CA TYR A 155 -0.49 2.36 9.76
C TYR A 155 0.18 1.16 10.44
N GLN A 156 0.68 1.33 11.67
CA GLN A 156 1.27 0.22 12.43
C GLN A 156 0.23 -0.85 12.78
N ALA A 157 -0.97 -0.44 13.22
CA ALA A 157 -2.06 -1.37 13.51
C ALA A 157 -2.50 -2.14 12.26
N TRP A 158 -2.52 -1.49 11.09
CA TRP A 158 -2.82 -2.14 9.82
C TRP A 158 -1.80 -3.23 9.46
N LYS A 159 -0.50 -2.91 9.53
CA LYS A 159 0.57 -3.90 9.28
C LYS A 159 0.51 -5.06 10.28
N GLN A 160 0.21 -4.77 11.54
CA GLN A 160 0.06 -5.78 12.58
C GLN A 160 -1.15 -6.68 12.31
N TYR A 161 -2.30 -6.10 11.95
CA TYR A 161 -3.51 -6.84 11.58
C TYR A 161 -3.23 -7.84 10.44
N LEU A 162 -2.63 -7.37 9.34
CA LEU A 162 -2.29 -8.23 8.21
C LEU A 162 -1.35 -9.37 8.61
N LYS A 163 -0.35 -9.07 9.44
CA LYS A 163 0.57 -10.09 9.97
C LYS A 163 -0.14 -11.13 10.83
N GLU A 164 -1.08 -10.72 11.68
CA GLU A 164 -1.84 -11.61 12.56
C GLU A 164 -2.81 -12.50 11.79
N GLN A 165 -3.45 -11.97 10.74
CA GLN A 165 -4.30 -12.76 9.84
C GLN A 165 -3.51 -13.63 8.87
N ASN A 166 -2.18 -13.47 8.80
CA ASN A 166 -1.33 -14.06 7.77
C ASN A 166 -1.81 -13.72 6.35
N GLU A 167 -2.23 -12.46 6.18
CA GLU A 167 -2.73 -11.89 4.93
C GLU A 167 -1.79 -10.79 4.42
N PHE A 168 -1.94 -10.44 3.16
CA PHE A 168 -1.24 -9.34 2.51
C PHE A 168 -2.22 -8.29 1.99
N ASP A 169 -1.78 -7.05 1.96
CA ASP A 169 -2.28 -6.08 0.99
C ASP A 169 -1.35 -6.04 -0.23
N PHE A 170 -1.76 -5.29 -1.26
CA PHE A 170 -1.01 -5.19 -2.51
C PHE A 170 0.40 -4.59 -2.32
N HIS A 171 0.58 -3.67 -1.36
CA HIS A 171 1.86 -3.02 -1.09
C HIS A 171 2.84 -3.97 -0.39
N LEU A 172 2.41 -4.62 0.70
CA LEU A 172 3.20 -5.62 1.42
C LEU A 172 3.53 -6.81 0.54
N MET A 173 2.64 -7.20 -0.37
CA MET A 173 2.91 -8.27 -1.32
C MET A 173 4.10 -7.93 -2.23
N ILE A 174 4.15 -6.72 -2.79
CA ILE A 174 5.28 -6.27 -3.61
C ILE A 174 6.56 -6.17 -2.75
N GLU A 175 6.45 -5.63 -1.54
CA GLU A 175 7.58 -5.53 -0.61
C GLU A 175 8.16 -6.92 -0.29
N LYS A 176 7.29 -7.88 0.04
CA LYS A 176 7.65 -9.25 0.37
C LYS A 176 8.31 -9.96 -0.82
N ALA A 177 7.74 -9.81 -2.01
CA ALA A 177 8.35 -10.34 -3.23
C ALA A 177 9.74 -9.74 -3.45
N THR A 178 9.89 -8.42 -3.31
CA THR A 178 11.18 -7.71 -3.42
C THR A 178 12.21 -8.28 -2.46
N GLN A 179 11.83 -8.53 -1.20
CA GLN A 179 12.72 -9.15 -0.21
C GLN A 179 13.15 -10.57 -0.60
N TYR A 180 12.28 -11.35 -1.25
CA TYR A 180 12.61 -12.69 -1.72
C TYR A 180 13.56 -12.71 -2.91
N VAL A 181 13.39 -11.75 -3.83
CA VAL A 181 14.31 -11.57 -4.95
C VAL A 181 15.68 -11.09 -4.42
N ALA A 182 15.72 -10.01 -3.62
CA ALA A 182 16.95 -9.45 -3.07
C ALA A 182 17.75 -10.45 -2.21
N LYS A 183 17.07 -11.37 -1.52
CA LYS A 183 17.71 -12.41 -0.69
C LYS A 183 18.04 -13.69 -1.47
N ASN A 184 17.96 -13.67 -2.80
CA ASN A 184 18.21 -14.82 -3.68
C ASN A 184 17.36 -16.07 -3.38
N LYS A 185 16.20 -15.89 -2.72
CA LYS A 185 15.26 -16.97 -2.37
C LYS A 185 14.40 -17.35 -3.58
N PHE A 186 13.98 -16.36 -4.35
CA PHE A 186 13.31 -16.60 -5.63
C PHE A 186 14.34 -16.98 -6.70
N LYS A 187 14.11 -18.08 -7.41
CA LYS A 187 14.92 -18.48 -8.57
C LYS A 187 14.17 -18.10 -9.83
N SER A 188 14.51 -16.95 -10.41
CA SER A 188 13.85 -16.47 -11.62
C SER A 188 14.07 -17.43 -12.79
N PRO A 189 12.99 -17.90 -13.46
CA PRO A 189 13.10 -18.67 -14.69
C PRO A 189 13.42 -17.77 -15.91
N TRP A 190 13.50 -16.45 -15.74
CA TRP A 190 13.70 -15.50 -16.83
C TRP A 190 15.02 -14.74 -16.70
N ARG A 191 15.80 -14.79 -17.78
CA ARG A 191 17.05 -14.03 -17.92
C ARG A 191 16.85 -12.53 -18.20
N PHE A 192 15.72 -12.18 -18.80
CA PHE A 192 15.41 -10.81 -19.21
C PHE A 192 14.05 -10.41 -18.66
N LEU A 193 13.99 -9.21 -18.09
CA LEU A 193 12.80 -8.55 -17.60
C LEU A 193 12.59 -7.28 -18.43
N MET A 194 11.40 -7.11 -18.98
CA MET A 194 10.97 -5.91 -19.69
C MET A 194 9.85 -5.24 -18.90
N VAL A 195 9.76 -3.92 -18.98
CA VAL A 195 8.74 -3.14 -18.30
C VAL A 195 8.06 -2.24 -19.31
N ASP A 196 6.74 -2.26 -19.32
CA ASP A 196 5.92 -1.34 -20.08
C ASP A 196 5.47 -0.18 -19.19
N GLU A 197 5.21 1.01 -19.76
CA GLU A 197 4.80 2.23 -19.02
C GLU A 197 5.74 2.63 -17.86
N TYR A 198 7.05 2.49 -18.07
CA TYR A 198 8.06 2.72 -17.02
C TYR A 198 7.99 4.12 -16.38
N GLN A 199 7.51 5.13 -17.11
CA GLN A 199 7.37 6.49 -16.60
C GLN A 199 6.41 6.62 -15.40
N ASP A 200 5.49 5.68 -15.22
CA ASP A 200 4.48 5.71 -14.15
C ASP A 200 4.88 4.83 -12.94
N ILE A 201 6.16 4.44 -12.84
CA ILE A 201 6.64 3.50 -11.82
C ILE A 201 6.62 4.05 -10.40
N SER A 202 6.00 3.29 -9.48
CA SER A 202 6.04 3.58 -8.06
C SER A 202 7.35 3.11 -7.42
N PRO A 203 7.80 3.71 -6.30
CA PRO A 203 9.03 3.30 -5.62
C PRO A 203 9.08 1.81 -5.25
N ALA A 204 7.97 1.25 -4.80
CA ALA A 204 7.89 -0.18 -4.45
C ALA A 204 8.08 -1.10 -5.68
N ARG A 205 7.56 -0.71 -6.84
CA ARG A 205 7.72 -1.47 -8.09
C ARG A 205 9.14 -1.34 -8.61
N LEU A 206 9.73 -0.14 -8.54
CA LEU A 206 11.13 0.08 -8.91
C LEU A 206 12.07 -0.76 -8.05
N ALA A 207 11.86 -0.80 -6.72
CA ALA A 207 12.65 -1.61 -5.81
C ALA A 207 12.60 -3.12 -6.16
N LEU A 208 11.46 -3.63 -6.62
CA LEU A 208 11.34 -5.02 -7.11
C LEU A 208 12.20 -5.27 -8.35
N LEU A 209 12.27 -4.30 -9.27
CA LEU A 209 13.11 -4.41 -10.47
C LEU A 209 14.60 -4.34 -10.13
N GLU A 210 14.99 -3.45 -9.22
CA GLU A 210 16.38 -3.29 -8.79
C GLU A 210 16.89 -4.49 -8.01
N ALA A 211 16.00 -5.23 -7.35
CA ALA A 211 16.34 -6.44 -6.63
C ALA A 211 16.61 -7.65 -7.53
N TRP A 212 16.24 -7.60 -8.81
CA TRP A 212 16.14 -8.73 -9.75
C TRP A 212 17.47 -9.20 -10.35
#